data_AF-X1PN33-F1
#
_entry.id   AF-X1PN33-F1
#
_cell.length_a   1.000
_cell.length_b   1.000
_cell.length_c   1.000
_cell.angle_alpha   90.00
_cell.angle_beta   90.00
_cell.angle_gamma   90.00
#
_symmetry.space_group_name_H-M   'P 1'
#
loop_
_entity.id
_entity.type
_entity.pdbx_description
1 polymer ?
#
loop_
_entity_poly.entity_id
_entity_poly.type
_entity_poly.pdbx_seq_one_letter_code
_entity_poly.pdbx_strand_id
1 'polypeptide(L)'
;QTCHGDETLIGRVVLLLSCSCGVRIAPSAVSKGAVAVYAWTVDFTWVGVGTPETDPYGRGYFESVNVISNALAEGRTTQEAMNLSIASWNEWIDYWMGSDDPYASQVVQWLIHDRDGQTLFGAPNARITIPNAIPPGIPVPLPFLTGFNMVFLSLLAL
;
A
#
# COMPACT_ATOMS: atom_id res chain seq x y z
N GLN A 1 16.29 -1.60 21.86
CA GLN A 1 15.23 -1.14 22.77
C GLN A 1 13.93 -1.10 21.99
N THR A 2 12.88 -1.72 22.52
CA THR A 2 11.56 -1.81 21.88
C THR A 2 10.68 -0.73 22.51
N CYS A 3 10.12 0.17 21.69
CA CYS A 3 9.14 1.15 22.14
C CYS A 3 7.77 0.46 22.23
N HIS A 4 6.88 0.97 23.08
CA HIS A 4 5.51 0.46 23.15
C HIS A 4 4.83 0.56 21.78
N GLY A 5 4.23 -0.53 21.31
CA GLY A 5 3.57 -0.65 20.01
C GLY A 5 4.40 -1.35 18.93
N ASP A 6 5.73 -1.41 19.05
CA ASP A 6 6.59 -2.12 18.09
C ASP A 6 6.24 -3.62 18.00
N GLU A 7 5.78 -4.21 19.11
CA GLU A 7 5.33 -5.60 19.21
C GLU A 7 4.21 -5.93 18.22
N THR A 8 3.41 -4.94 17.81
CA THR A 8 2.31 -5.14 16.86
C THR A 8 2.80 -5.36 15.44
N LEU A 9 4.01 -4.90 15.10
CA LEU A 9 4.57 -4.97 13.75
C LEU A 9 5.42 -6.23 13.52
N ILE A 10 5.79 -6.94 14.59
CA ILE A 10 6.60 -8.16 14.52
C ILE A 10 5.87 -9.22 13.68
N GLY A 11 6.58 -9.83 12.74
CA GLY A 11 6.04 -10.87 11.86
C GLY A 11 5.13 -10.36 10.73
N ARG A 12 4.99 -9.04 10.56
CA ARG A 12 4.07 -8.45 9.57
C ARG A 12 4.78 -7.82 8.38
N VAL A 13 4.09 -7.82 7.24
CA VAL A 13 4.34 -6.89 6.13
C VAL A 13 3.54 -5.62 6.42
N VAL A 14 4.19 -4.46 6.37
CA VAL A 14 3.61 -3.17 6.80
C VAL A 14 3.71 -2.17 5.65
N LEU A 15 2.62 -1.44 5.38
CA LEU A 15 2.62 -0.28 4.48
C LEU A 15 2.48 0.99 5.33
N LEU A 16 3.50 1.84 5.34
CA LEU A 16 3.51 3.11 6.05
C LEU A 16 3.36 4.26 5.05
N LEU A 17 2.11 4.61 4.73
CA LEU A 17 1.80 5.84 3.99
C LEU A 17 1.95 7.06 4.91
N SER A 18 3.19 7.42 5.20
CA SER A 18 3.53 8.53 6.09
C SER A 18 4.90 9.09 5.74
N CYS A 19 5.02 10.42 5.82
CA CYS A 19 6.21 11.15 5.45
C CYS A 19 7.46 10.64 6.18
N SER A 20 8.56 10.47 5.42
CA SER A 20 9.90 10.21 5.94
C SER A 20 10.02 8.99 6.87
N CYS A 21 9.02 8.10 6.89
CA CYS A 21 9.03 6.88 7.70
C CYS A 21 10.14 5.91 7.25
N GLY A 22 10.56 5.98 5.98
CA GLY A 22 11.68 5.24 5.41
C GLY A 22 13.04 5.63 5.99
N VAL A 23 13.17 6.82 6.59
CA VAL A 23 14.47 7.32 7.08
C VAL A 23 14.92 6.57 8.35
N ARG A 24 14.00 6.33 9.29
CA ARG A 24 14.32 5.69 10.59
C ARG A 24 13.30 4.66 11.06
N ILE A 25 12.01 4.90 10.83
CA ILE A 25 10.94 4.06 11.38
C ILE A 25 10.94 2.69 10.69
N ALA A 26 10.95 2.65 9.36
CA ALA A 26 10.95 1.40 8.61
C ALA A 26 12.21 0.53 8.85
N PRO A 27 13.45 1.08 8.78
CA PRO A 27 14.64 0.33 9.18
C PRO A 27 14.56 -0.19 10.63
N SER A 28 14.05 0.64 11.55
CA SER A 28 13.89 0.22 12.95
C SER A 28 12.87 -0.91 13.09
N ALA A 29 11.73 -0.85 12.40
CA ALA A 29 10.69 -1.87 12.48
C ALA A 29 11.20 -3.22 11.94
N VAL A 30 11.91 -3.21 10.80
CA VAL A 30 12.56 -4.41 10.25
C VAL A 30 13.58 -4.98 11.22
N SER A 31 14.46 -4.16 11.80
CA SER A 31 15.45 -4.64 12.78
C SER A 31 14.84 -5.23 14.05
N LYS A 32 13.59 -4.88 14.35
CA LYS A 32 12.82 -5.37 15.51
C LYS A 32 11.91 -6.55 15.17
N GLY A 33 11.86 -6.99 13.92
CA GLY A 33 11.15 -8.22 13.52
C GLY A 33 9.95 -8.02 12.61
N ALA A 34 9.68 -6.82 12.08
CA ALA A 34 8.78 -6.70 10.93
C ALA A 34 9.38 -7.46 9.74
N VAL A 35 8.53 -8.18 8.98
CA VAL A 35 8.98 -9.02 7.86
C VAL A 35 9.43 -8.15 6.69
N ALA A 36 8.60 -7.15 6.36
CA ALA A 36 8.89 -6.17 5.34
C ALA A 36 8.12 -4.88 5.62
N VAL A 37 8.64 -3.74 5.19
CA VAL A 37 7.99 -2.44 5.34
C VAL A 37 8.12 -1.65 4.05
N TYR A 38 7.01 -1.14 3.52
CA TYR A 38 7.01 -0.11 2.49
C TYR A 38 6.89 1.24 3.16
N ALA A 39 7.76 2.17 2.81
CA ALA A 39 7.74 3.52 3.37
C ALA A 39 8.45 4.50 2.43
N TRP A 40 8.24 5.79 2.67
CA TRP A 40 8.90 6.86 1.91
C TRP A 40 10.11 7.41 2.65
N THR A 41 11.24 7.55 1.96
CA THR A 41 12.47 8.19 2.47
C THR A 41 12.46 9.71 2.32
N VAL A 42 11.39 10.25 1.76
CA VAL A 42 11.10 11.67 1.60
C VAL A 42 9.72 11.96 2.22
N ASP A 43 9.35 13.24 2.29
CA ASP A 43 7.98 13.60 2.65
C ASP A 43 7.04 13.15 1.53
N PHE A 44 6.02 12.36 1.88
CA PHE A 44 5.02 11.93 0.91
C PHE A 44 4.12 13.13 0.57
N THR A 45 4.00 13.43 -0.71
CA THR A 45 3.21 14.55 -1.20
C THR A 45 2.06 14.08 -2.07
N TRP A 46 1.12 14.97 -2.37
CA TRP A 46 0.16 14.77 -3.45
C TRP A 46 -0.33 16.11 -3.96
N VAL A 47 -0.70 16.14 -5.24
CA VAL A 47 -1.44 17.26 -5.83
C VAL A 47 -2.91 16.89 -5.81
N GLY A 48 -3.77 17.78 -5.31
CA GLY A 48 -5.19 17.51 -5.28
C GLY A 48 -6.04 18.71 -4.91
N VAL A 49 -7.31 18.65 -5.32
CA VAL A 49 -8.39 19.59 -5.05
C VAL A 49 -9.61 18.89 -4.41
N GLY A 50 -9.60 17.56 -4.32
CA GLY A 50 -10.72 16.77 -3.81
C GLY A 50 -10.30 15.42 -3.23
N THR A 51 -11.23 14.47 -3.23
CA THR A 51 -10.98 13.12 -2.69
C THR A 51 -10.07 12.33 -3.63
N PRO A 52 -8.94 11.76 -3.15
CA PRO A 52 -7.89 11.22 -4.02
C PRO A 52 -8.34 10.18 -5.06
N GLU A 53 -9.35 9.38 -4.76
CA GLU A 53 -9.84 8.31 -5.66
C GLU A 53 -10.62 8.82 -6.88
N THR A 54 -11.17 10.03 -6.81
CA THR A 54 -11.93 10.66 -7.91
C THR A 54 -11.30 11.94 -8.44
N ASP A 55 -10.37 12.53 -7.69
CA ASP A 55 -9.63 13.72 -8.07
C ASP A 55 -8.63 13.40 -9.19
N PRO A 56 -8.74 14.00 -10.39
CA PRO A 56 -7.82 13.75 -11.48
C PRO A 56 -6.35 13.90 -11.06
N TYR A 57 -6.00 14.93 -10.27
CA TYR A 57 -4.62 15.17 -9.85
C TYR A 57 -4.16 14.18 -8.78
N GLY A 58 -5.06 13.80 -7.86
CA GLY A 58 -4.76 12.92 -6.73
C GLY A 58 -4.77 11.44 -7.08
N ARG A 59 -5.45 11.06 -8.15
CA ARG A 59 -5.71 9.66 -8.51
C ARG A 59 -4.45 8.83 -8.73
N GLY A 60 -3.43 9.40 -9.36
CA GLY A 60 -2.16 8.70 -9.58
C GLY A 60 -1.45 8.30 -8.30
N TYR A 61 -1.53 9.14 -7.26
CA TYR A 61 -0.99 8.85 -5.93
C TYR A 61 -1.80 7.76 -5.24
N PHE A 62 -3.13 7.89 -5.27
CA PHE A 62 -4.04 6.93 -4.66
C PHE A 62 -3.86 5.53 -5.24
N GLU A 63 -3.88 5.40 -6.57
CA GLU A 63 -3.76 4.10 -7.22
C GLU A 63 -2.38 3.48 -7.00
N SER A 64 -1.31 4.23 -7.21
CA SER A 64 0.06 3.71 -7.14
C SER A 64 0.43 3.20 -5.75
N VAL A 65 -0.07 3.83 -4.68
CA VAL A 65 0.10 3.32 -3.31
C VAL A 65 -0.74 2.06 -3.07
N ASN A 66 -2.03 2.08 -3.45
CA ASN A 66 -2.94 0.99 -3.15
C ASN A 66 -2.66 -0.29 -3.95
N VAL A 67 -1.98 -0.18 -5.11
CA VAL A 67 -1.49 -1.34 -5.87
C VAL A 67 -0.64 -2.27 -4.99
N ILE A 68 0.11 -1.77 -4.02
CA ILE A 68 0.89 -2.59 -3.09
C ILE A 68 -0.03 -3.52 -2.29
N SER A 69 -1.06 -2.95 -1.65
CA SER A 69 -2.01 -3.70 -0.82
C SER A 69 -2.78 -4.73 -1.64
N ASN A 70 -3.24 -4.35 -2.83
CA ASN A 70 -3.95 -5.25 -3.74
C ASN A 70 -3.07 -6.42 -4.19
N ALA A 71 -1.84 -6.14 -4.63
CA ALA A 71 -0.90 -7.17 -5.04
C ALA A 71 -0.58 -8.16 -3.92
N LEU A 72 -0.38 -7.67 -2.69
CA LEU A 72 -0.17 -8.55 -1.54
C LEU A 72 -1.41 -9.42 -1.25
N ALA A 73 -2.62 -8.85 -1.34
CA ALA A 73 -3.87 -9.60 -1.15
C ALA A 73 -4.07 -10.70 -2.22
N GLU A 74 -3.59 -10.47 -3.43
CA GLU A 74 -3.52 -11.46 -4.53
C GLU A 74 -2.42 -12.51 -4.33
N GLY A 75 -1.70 -12.46 -3.20
CA GLY A 75 -0.68 -13.41 -2.84
C GLY A 75 0.67 -13.14 -3.49
N ARG A 76 0.91 -11.96 -4.08
CA ARG A 76 2.23 -11.56 -4.61
C ARG A 76 3.27 -11.46 -3.50
N THR A 77 4.53 -11.57 -3.88
CA THR A 77 5.65 -11.25 -3.00
C THR A 77 5.72 -9.75 -2.77
N THR A 78 6.44 -9.34 -1.73
CA THR A 78 6.67 -7.94 -1.44
C THR A 78 7.42 -7.21 -2.57
N GLN A 79 8.39 -7.85 -3.20
CA GLN A 79 9.08 -7.24 -4.35
C GLN A 79 8.18 -7.15 -5.58
N GLU A 80 7.36 -8.16 -5.87
CA GLU A 80 6.38 -8.09 -6.96
C GLU A 80 5.39 -6.93 -6.75
N ALA A 81 4.90 -6.74 -5.53
CA ALA A 81 4.01 -5.63 -5.18
C ALA A 81 4.71 -4.25 -5.30
N MET A 82 5.98 -4.15 -4.88
CA MET A 82 6.79 -2.94 -5.10
C MET A 82 6.91 -2.62 -6.60
N ASN A 83 7.24 -3.63 -7.41
CA ASN A 83 7.42 -3.44 -8.85
C ASN A 83 6.12 -2.99 -9.54
N LEU A 84 4.98 -3.55 -9.14
CA LEU A 84 3.66 -3.14 -9.65
C LEU A 84 3.33 -1.70 -9.26
N SER A 85 3.64 -1.29 -8.03
CA SER A 85 3.46 0.08 -7.59
C SER A 85 4.32 1.06 -8.39
N ILE A 86 5.61 0.75 -8.60
CA ILE A 86 6.50 1.55 -9.46
C ILE A 86 6.01 1.61 -10.91
N ALA A 87 5.46 0.52 -11.44
CA ALA A 87 4.85 0.52 -12.77
C ALA A 87 3.64 1.46 -12.83
N SER A 88 2.77 1.44 -11.83
CA SER A 88 1.62 2.36 -11.71
C SER A 88 2.08 3.82 -11.65
N TRP A 89 3.13 4.14 -10.86
CA TRP A 89 3.68 5.50 -10.84
C TRP A 89 4.15 5.94 -12.23
N ASN A 90 4.85 5.08 -12.95
CA ASN A 90 5.35 5.40 -14.29
C ASN A 90 4.21 5.59 -15.30
N GLU A 91 3.15 4.78 -15.24
CA GLU A 91 1.96 4.95 -16.08
C GLU A 91 1.31 6.33 -15.86
N TRP A 92 1.16 6.74 -14.61
CA TRP A 92 0.62 8.07 -14.29
C TRP A 92 1.55 9.20 -14.71
N ILE A 93 2.86 9.03 -14.57
CA ILE A 93 3.85 10.01 -15.05
C ILE A 93 3.72 10.15 -16.57
N ASP A 94 3.68 9.05 -17.32
CA ASP A 94 3.55 9.06 -18.78
C ASP A 94 2.23 9.72 -19.23
N TYR A 95 1.11 9.41 -18.54
CA TYR A 95 -0.17 10.06 -18.76
C TYR A 95 -0.09 11.59 -18.61
N TRP A 96 0.49 12.07 -17.51
CA TRP A 96 0.61 13.51 -17.25
C TRP A 96 1.63 14.20 -18.15
N MET A 97 2.70 13.52 -18.55
CA MET A 97 3.67 14.05 -19.52
C MET A 97 3.06 14.28 -20.90
N GLY A 98 2.02 13.53 -21.27
CA GLY A 98 1.27 13.70 -22.51
C GLY A 98 0.07 14.64 -22.41
N SER A 99 -0.20 15.23 -21.24
CA SER A 99 -1.39 16.05 -20.99
C SER A 99 -1.17 17.53 -21.36
N ASP A 100 -2.20 18.16 -21.92
CA ASP A 100 -2.24 19.61 -22.17
C ASP A 100 -2.71 20.42 -20.94
N ASP A 101 -2.94 19.77 -19.80
CA ASP A 101 -3.37 20.44 -18.57
C ASP A 101 -2.30 21.45 -18.09
N PRO A 102 -2.69 22.70 -17.71
CA PRO A 102 -1.75 23.73 -17.32
C PRO A 102 -0.90 23.39 -16.08
N TYR A 103 -1.33 22.43 -15.25
CA TYR A 103 -0.61 21.97 -14.06
C TYR A 103 0.13 20.64 -14.27
N ALA A 104 0.07 20.05 -15.47
CA ALA A 104 0.64 18.74 -15.76
C ALA A 104 2.10 18.60 -15.31
N SER A 105 2.94 19.60 -15.59
CA SER A 105 4.36 19.57 -15.20
C SER A 105 4.55 19.53 -13.68
N GLN A 106 3.68 20.19 -12.92
CA GLN A 106 3.73 20.19 -11.46
C GLN A 106 3.27 18.84 -10.91
N VAL A 107 2.24 18.23 -11.52
CA VAL A 107 1.79 16.88 -11.17
C VAL A 107 2.91 15.87 -11.42
N VAL A 108 3.55 15.91 -12.60
CA VAL A 108 4.69 15.03 -12.94
C VAL A 108 5.84 15.17 -11.94
N GLN A 109 6.21 16.41 -11.56
CA GLN A 109 7.27 16.65 -10.60
C GLN A 109 7.02 15.92 -9.27
N TRP A 110 5.81 16.02 -8.74
CA TRP A 110 5.45 15.42 -7.45
C TRP A 110 5.25 13.90 -7.54
N LEU A 111 4.71 13.38 -8.66
CA LEU A 111 4.67 11.94 -8.90
C LEU A 111 6.07 11.32 -8.92
N ILE A 112 7.03 11.97 -9.59
CA ILE A 112 8.44 11.53 -9.61
C ILE A 112 9.02 11.55 -8.21
N HIS A 113 8.80 12.63 -7.45
CA HIS A 113 9.27 12.76 -6.07
C HIS A 113 8.79 11.60 -5.18
N ASP A 114 7.50 11.28 -5.22
CA ASP A 114 6.94 10.21 -4.39
C ASP A 114 7.32 8.81 -4.87
N ARG A 115 7.43 8.58 -6.19
CA ARG A 115 7.93 7.32 -6.76
C ARG A 115 9.35 7.05 -6.30
N ASP A 116 10.25 8.02 -6.47
CA ASP A 116 11.68 7.86 -6.17
C ASP A 116 11.94 7.79 -4.66
N GLY A 117 11.03 8.37 -3.86
CA GLY A 117 11.04 8.26 -2.41
C GLY A 117 10.52 6.92 -1.86
N GLN A 118 9.74 6.16 -2.63
CA GLN A 118 9.14 4.91 -2.18
C GLN A 118 10.21 3.81 -2.08
N THR A 119 10.31 3.17 -0.91
CA THR A 119 11.31 2.13 -0.65
C THR A 119 10.68 0.91 0.04
N LEU A 120 11.11 -0.29 -0.38
CA LEU A 120 10.86 -1.54 0.30
C LEU A 120 12.04 -1.89 1.22
N PHE A 121 11.76 -2.10 2.50
CA PHE A 121 12.70 -2.57 3.51
C PHE A 121 12.36 -4.00 3.93
N GLY A 122 13.37 -4.80 4.29
CA GLY A 122 13.17 -6.18 4.80
C GLY A 122 13.15 -7.24 3.69
N ALA A 123 12.35 -8.28 3.87
CA ALA A 123 12.38 -9.45 3.00
C ALA A 123 11.63 -9.21 1.67
N PRO A 124 12.29 -9.32 0.49
CA PRO A 124 11.67 -9.07 -0.82
C PRO A 124 10.78 -10.22 -1.32
N ASN A 125 10.94 -11.42 -0.76
CA ASN A 125 10.21 -12.62 -1.21
C ASN A 125 9.06 -13.01 -0.26
N ALA A 126 8.75 -12.17 0.73
CA ALA A 126 7.69 -12.44 1.68
C ALA A 126 6.33 -12.38 0.99
N ARG A 127 5.42 -13.30 1.33
CA ARG A 127 4.01 -13.28 0.91
C ARG A 127 3.15 -13.16 2.17
N ILE A 128 2.01 -12.48 2.08
CA ILE A 128 1.02 -12.53 3.14
C ILE A 128 0.16 -13.79 2.97
N THR A 129 -0.06 -14.52 4.05
CA THR A 129 -1.02 -15.61 4.07
C THR A 129 -2.37 -15.04 4.47
N ILE A 130 -3.35 -15.09 3.58
CA ILE A 130 -4.75 -15.00 4.01
C ILE A 130 -5.02 -16.15 4.99
N PRO A 131 -5.66 -15.89 6.16
CA PRO A 131 -6.05 -16.97 7.05
C PRO A 131 -6.83 -18.02 6.27
N ASN A 132 -6.44 -19.29 6.41
CA ASN A 132 -7.22 -20.38 5.83
C ASN A 132 -8.69 -20.23 6.23
N ALA A 133 -9.61 -20.53 5.30
CA ALA A 133 -11.03 -20.64 5.62
C ALA A 133 -11.18 -21.48 6.90
N ILE A 134 -12.00 -20.98 7.82
CA ILE A 134 -12.22 -21.65 9.12
C ILE A 134 -12.58 -23.11 8.83
N PRO A 135 -11.83 -24.09 9.38
CA PRO A 135 -12.14 -25.50 9.20
C PRO A 135 -13.61 -25.76 9.56
N PRO A 136 -14.35 -26.55 8.76
CA PRO A 136 -15.73 -26.87 9.10
C PRO A 136 -15.78 -27.50 10.50
N GLY A 137 -16.50 -26.85 11.42
CA GLY A 137 -16.69 -27.34 12.79
C GLY A 137 -16.12 -26.46 13.92
N ILE A 138 -15.41 -25.36 13.62
CA ILE A 138 -15.08 -24.37 14.67
C ILE A 138 -16.29 -23.47 14.91
N PRO A 139 -16.85 -23.40 16.14
CA PRO A 139 -17.91 -22.46 16.47
C PRO A 139 -17.35 -21.03 16.39
N VAL A 140 -17.64 -20.34 15.29
CA VAL A 140 -17.26 -18.93 15.14
C VAL A 140 -18.30 -18.10 15.87
N PRO A 141 -17.92 -17.19 16.79
CA PRO A 141 -18.88 -16.27 17.37
C PRO A 141 -19.55 -15.46 16.25
N LEU A 142 -20.88 -15.42 16.28
CA LEU A 142 -21.79 -14.81 15.31
C LEU A 142 -21.37 -13.47 14.66
N PRO A 143 -20.70 -12.51 15.33
CA PRO A 143 -20.27 -11.28 14.67
C PRO A 143 -19.30 -11.47 13.48
N PHE A 144 -18.60 -12.60 13.39
CA PHE A 144 -17.76 -12.93 12.23
C PHE A 144 -18.55 -13.50 11.04
N LEU A 145 -19.64 -14.24 11.32
CA LEU A 145 -20.49 -14.87 10.29
C LEU A 145 -21.35 -13.85 9.55
N THR A 146 -21.78 -12.78 10.22
CA THR A 146 -22.58 -11.71 9.59
C THR A 146 -21.73 -10.84 8.65
N GLY A 147 -20.48 -10.55 9.02
CA GLY A 147 -19.56 -9.75 8.18
C GLY A 147 -19.18 -10.44 6.88
N PHE A 148 -18.85 -11.74 6.92
CA PHE A 148 -18.42 -12.49 5.73
C PHE A 148 -19.57 -12.74 4.74
N ASN A 149 -20.77 -13.05 5.25
CA ASN A 149 -21.94 -13.29 4.39
C ASN A 149 -22.47 -12.02 3.73
N MET A 150 -22.35 -10.85 4.37
CA MET A 150 -22.75 -9.59 3.72
C MET A 150 -21.81 -9.18 2.59
N VAL A 151 -20.52 -9.55 2.65
CA VAL A 151 -19.57 -9.32 1.54
C VAL A 151 -19.84 -10.26 0.36
N PHE A 152 -20.20 -11.51 0.61
CA PHE A 152 -20.55 -12.45 -0.47
C PHE A 152 -21.89 -12.15 -1.14
N LEU A 153 -22.89 -11.70 -0.38
CA LEU A 153 -24.21 -11.35 -0.92
C LEU A 153 -24.20 -10.03 -1.72
N SER A 154 -23.30 -9.09 -1.42
CA SER A 154 -23.16 -7.87 -2.23
C SER A 154 -22.43 -8.11 -3.56
N LEU A 155 -21.55 -9.11 -3.63
CA LEU A 155 -20.85 -9.53 -4.86
C LEU A 155 -21.71 -10.38 -5.80
N LEU A 156 -22.79 -11.00 -5.31
CA LEU A 156 -23.75 -11.77 -6.11
C LEU A 156 -24.95 -10.93 -6.59
N ALA A 157 -25.06 -9.68 -6.16
CA ALA A 157 -26.15 -8.77 -6.50
C ALA A 157 -25.75 -7.68 -7.53
N LEU A 158 -24.61 -7.85 -8.23
CA LEU A 158 -24.16 -7.04 -9.35
C LEU A 158 -24.09 -7.88 -10.63
#